data_AF-A0A4Y8IC93-F1
#
_entry.id   AF-A0A4Y8IC93-F1
#
_cell.length_a   1.000
_cell.length_b   1.000
_cell.length_c   1.000
_cell.angle_alpha   90.00
_cell.angle_beta   90.00
_cell.angle_gamma   90.00
#
_symmetry.space_group_name_H-M   'P 1'
#
loop_
_entity.id
_entity.type
_entity.pdbx_description
1 polymer ?
#
loop_
_entity_poly.entity_id
_entity_poly.type
_entity_poly.pdbx_seq_one_letter_code
_entity_poly.pdbx_strand_id
1 'polypeptide(L)'
;MDKKEDIVLNSFIAGFGNNAASLLAGIAVIPTVFALSASASVAMDSLGAGNTGLTFIVIPQLFEKMPGGAIFETLFFLALSLAAFSSLLAMIELSTRIFMDMGMNRKKAIKVIGVTGFLLGIPSAVWLGFFNNQDWVWGIGLMVSGLFVALAVIKYGADRFRKELVNVEGNDIQAGRWFSIIIKWLIPIEFAVMLGWWFWRSATEFDPDAIWNPFHTYNIGTTLLQWGVVITFFIVFNKMLVKMTSNGESQDGA
;
A
#
# COMPACT_ATOMS: atom_id res chain seq x y z
N MET A 1 -15.33 -10.05 -11.53
CA MET A 1 -16.38 -10.14 -10.51
C MET A 1 -17.69 -10.31 -11.23
N ASP A 2 -18.50 -11.26 -10.80
CA ASP A 2 -19.86 -11.41 -11.32
C ASP A 2 -20.70 -10.21 -10.81
N LYS A 3 -21.71 -9.79 -11.56
CA LYS A 3 -22.58 -8.66 -11.18
C LYS A 3 -23.37 -8.92 -9.89
N LYS A 4 -23.39 -10.17 -9.42
CA LYS A 4 -24.08 -10.65 -8.23
C LYS A 4 -23.13 -11.06 -7.10
N GLU A 5 -21.83 -10.81 -7.23
CA GLU A 5 -20.88 -11.13 -6.18
C GLU A 5 -21.07 -10.15 -5.01
N ASP A 6 -21.18 -10.66 -3.78
CA ASP A 6 -21.30 -9.80 -2.59
C ASP A 6 -20.02 -8.97 -2.44
N ILE A 7 -20.15 -7.65 -2.47
CA ILE A 7 -19.01 -6.74 -2.34
C ILE A 7 -18.82 -6.31 -0.89
N VAL A 8 -19.91 -6.13 -0.14
CA VAL A 8 -19.88 -5.55 1.20
C VAL A 8 -19.33 -6.55 2.19
N LEU A 9 -19.89 -7.76 2.26
CA LEU A 9 -19.44 -8.80 3.17
C LEU A 9 -18.00 -9.22 2.87
N ASN A 10 -17.68 -9.44 1.59
CA ASN A 10 -16.33 -9.83 1.18
C ASN A 10 -15.29 -8.76 1.54
N SER A 11 -15.61 -7.48 1.34
CA SER A 11 -14.71 -6.38 1.74
C SER A 11 -14.53 -6.33 3.26
N PHE A 12 -15.60 -6.54 4.03
CA PHE A 12 -15.53 -6.58 5.49
C PHE A 12 -14.71 -7.76 6.01
N ILE A 13 -14.93 -8.97 5.48
CA ILE A 13 -14.20 -10.17 5.87
C ILE A 13 -12.71 -10.02 5.53
N ALA A 14 -12.38 -9.51 4.34
CA ALA A 14 -11.00 -9.26 3.95
C ALA A 14 -10.32 -8.26 4.90
N GLY A 15 -10.98 -7.12 5.19
CA GLY A 15 -10.45 -6.13 6.12
C GLY A 15 -10.32 -6.66 7.55
N PHE A 16 -11.32 -7.38 8.04
CA PHE A 16 -11.29 -7.98 9.37
C PHE A 16 -10.18 -9.03 9.48
N GLY A 17 -10.05 -9.92 8.50
CA GLY A 17 -9.02 -10.96 8.46
C GLY A 17 -7.61 -10.37 8.46
N ASN A 18 -7.36 -9.32 7.65
CA ASN A 18 -6.08 -8.63 7.63
C ASN A 18 -5.72 -8.00 8.98
N ASN A 19 -6.66 -7.29 9.60
CA ASN A 19 -6.43 -6.63 10.89
C ASN A 19 -6.29 -7.63 12.03
N ALA A 20 -7.07 -8.71 12.05
CA ALA A 20 -6.96 -9.77 13.04
C ALA A 20 -5.59 -10.48 12.95
N ALA A 21 -5.14 -10.82 11.74
CA ALA A 21 -3.81 -11.39 11.53
C ALA A 21 -2.69 -10.43 11.98
N SER A 22 -2.83 -9.14 11.67
CA SER A 22 -1.87 -8.11 12.10
C SER A 22 -1.80 -7.96 13.62
N LEU A 23 -2.96 -8.00 14.31
CA LEU A 23 -3.01 -7.93 15.77
C LEU A 23 -2.40 -9.18 16.42
N LEU A 24 -2.70 -10.38 15.90
CA LEU A 24 -2.09 -11.63 16.36
C LEU A 24 -0.57 -11.60 16.18
N ALA A 25 -0.08 -11.11 15.05
CA ALA A 25 1.35 -10.92 14.82
C ALA A 25 1.95 -9.92 15.83
N GLY A 26 1.29 -8.79 16.10
CA GLY A 26 1.75 -7.82 17.10
C GLY A 26 1.85 -8.41 18.52
N ILE A 27 0.84 -9.19 18.93
CA ILE A 27 0.82 -9.88 20.23
C ILE A 27 1.89 -10.98 20.30
N ALA A 28 2.29 -11.58 19.18
CA ALA A 28 3.39 -12.54 19.14
C ALA A 28 4.76 -11.85 19.18
N VAL A 29 4.98 -10.83 18.34
CA VAL A 29 6.30 -10.22 18.13
C VAL A 29 6.72 -9.32 19.29
N ILE A 30 5.83 -8.45 19.80
CA ILE A 30 6.20 -7.46 20.81
C ILE A 30 6.71 -8.13 22.10
N PRO A 31 5.98 -9.10 22.72
CA PRO A 31 6.48 -9.79 23.92
C PRO A 31 7.78 -10.56 23.65
N THR A 32 7.94 -11.15 22.47
CA THR A 32 9.18 -11.80 22.07
C THR A 32 10.37 -10.83 22.10
N VAL A 33 10.22 -9.62 21.56
CA VAL A 33 11.29 -8.60 21.58
C VAL A 33 11.72 -8.32 23.02
N PHE A 34 10.77 -8.14 23.93
CA PHE A 34 11.08 -7.91 25.35
C PHE A 34 11.70 -9.13 26.03
N ALA A 35 11.27 -10.34 25.69
CA ALA A 35 11.81 -11.57 26.28
C ALA A 35 13.26 -11.87 25.85
N LEU A 36 13.64 -11.46 24.63
CA LEU A 36 14.99 -11.66 24.10
C LEU A 36 15.95 -10.51 24.43
N SER A 37 15.44 -9.36 24.85
CA SER A 37 16.24 -8.18 25.15
C SER A 37 16.83 -8.24 26.55
N ALA A 38 18.09 -7.80 26.68
CA ALA A 38 18.80 -7.76 27.97
C ALA A 38 18.23 -6.72 28.95
N SER A 39 17.54 -5.70 28.44
CA SER A 39 16.86 -4.67 29.23
C SER A 39 15.69 -4.08 28.44
N ALA A 40 14.80 -3.36 29.14
CA ALA A 40 13.70 -2.64 28.51
C ALA A 40 14.19 -1.58 27.50
N SER A 41 15.34 -0.93 27.75
CA SER A 41 15.88 0.06 26.81
C SER A 41 16.28 -0.60 25.48
N VAL A 42 16.96 -1.75 25.55
CA VAL A 42 17.37 -2.52 24.36
C VAL A 42 16.15 -3.04 23.58
N ALA A 43 15.09 -3.42 24.27
CA ALA A 43 13.83 -3.81 23.64
C ALA A 43 13.22 -2.64 22.85
N MET A 44 13.21 -1.44 23.45
CA MET A 44 12.70 -0.24 22.80
C MET A 44 13.53 0.16 21.58
N ASP A 45 14.87 0.05 21.66
CA ASP A 45 15.75 0.29 20.52
C ASP A 45 15.48 -0.71 19.38
N SER A 46 15.24 -1.98 19.71
CA SER A 46 14.91 -3.03 18.74
C SER A 46 13.54 -2.80 18.08
N LEU A 47 12.54 -2.33 18.83
CA LEU A 47 11.25 -1.91 18.27
C LEU A 47 11.39 -0.66 17.38
N GLY A 48 12.32 0.24 17.73
CA GLY A 48 12.65 1.43 16.95
C GLY A 48 13.38 1.14 15.62
N ALA A 49 14.02 -0.02 15.48
CA ALA A 49 14.67 -0.46 14.24
C ALA A 49 13.68 -0.75 13.09
N GLY A 50 12.37 -0.71 13.36
CA GLY A 50 11.33 -0.84 12.37
C GLY A 50 11.12 -2.26 11.85
N ASN A 51 10.38 -2.37 10.76
CA ASN A 51 9.97 -3.64 10.17
C ASN A 51 11.15 -4.56 9.79
N THR A 52 12.19 -4.01 9.17
CA THR A 52 13.33 -4.80 8.69
C THR A 52 14.12 -5.42 9.84
N GLY A 53 14.38 -4.63 10.90
CA GLY A 53 15.07 -5.14 12.10
C GLY A 53 14.26 -6.20 12.82
N LEU A 54 12.96 -5.98 13.02
CA LEU A 54 12.10 -6.95 13.69
C LEU A 54 12.03 -8.28 12.92
N THR A 55 11.80 -8.23 11.62
CA THR A 55 11.61 -9.43 10.80
C THR A 55 12.90 -10.21 10.55
N PHE A 56 14.02 -9.54 10.28
CA PHE A 56 15.25 -10.21 9.86
C PHE A 56 16.32 -10.32 10.95
N ILE A 57 16.08 -9.74 12.14
CA ILE A 57 17.00 -9.85 13.29
C ILE A 57 16.31 -10.51 14.46
N VAL A 58 15.20 -9.95 14.94
CA VAL A 58 14.55 -10.44 16.17
C VAL A 58 13.89 -11.81 15.96
N ILE A 59 13.17 -12.02 14.86
CA ILE A 59 12.50 -13.29 14.59
C ILE A 59 13.50 -14.46 14.45
N PRO A 60 14.61 -14.36 13.70
CA PRO A 60 15.64 -15.40 13.70
C PRO A 60 16.21 -15.70 15.09
N GLN A 61 16.50 -14.66 15.89
CA GLN A 61 16.98 -14.83 17.26
C GLN A 61 15.99 -15.57 18.17
N LEU A 62 14.68 -15.36 17.98
CA LEU A 62 13.65 -16.13 18.68
C LEU A 62 13.78 -17.62 18.34
N PHE A 63 13.80 -17.93 17.06
CA PHE A 63 13.80 -19.32 16.62
C PHE A 63 15.08 -20.04 17.04
N GLU A 64 16.24 -19.38 17.05
CA GLU A 64 17.49 -19.97 17.56
C GLU A 64 17.39 -20.46 19.02
N LYS A 65 16.56 -19.80 19.84
CA LYS A 65 16.32 -20.20 21.24
C LYS A 65 15.29 -21.31 21.40
N MET A 66 14.54 -21.64 20.35
CA MET A 66 13.48 -22.64 20.39
C MET A 66 14.00 -24.03 20.01
N PRO A 67 13.63 -25.10 20.75
CA PRO A 67 13.83 -26.46 20.29
C PRO A 67 13.15 -26.68 18.93
N GLY A 68 13.91 -27.10 17.91
CA GLY A 68 13.39 -27.23 16.54
C GLY A 68 13.23 -25.90 15.79
N GLY A 69 13.84 -24.81 16.29
CA GLY A 69 13.77 -23.45 15.73
C GLY A 69 13.94 -23.33 14.23
N ALA A 70 14.93 -24.01 13.65
CA ALA A 70 15.20 -23.96 12.21
C ALA A 70 13.99 -24.36 11.34
N ILE A 71 13.13 -25.27 11.82
CA ILE A 71 11.89 -25.64 11.13
C ILE A 71 10.92 -24.46 11.12
N PHE A 72 10.71 -23.83 12.27
CA PHE A 72 9.83 -22.68 12.41
C PHE A 72 10.34 -21.46 11.66
N GLU A 73 11.65 -21.21 11.67
CA GLU A 73 12.30 -20.16 10.90
C GLU A 73 12.07 -20.34 9.40
N THR A 74 12.29 -21.56 8.90
CA THR A 74 12.04 -21.89 7.49
C THR A 74 10.58 -21.70 7.10
N LEU A 75 9.64 -22.19 7.93
CA LEU A 75 8.21 -22.04 7.70
C LEU A 75 7.78 -20.57 7.76
N PHE A 76 8.35 -19.79 8.67
CA PHE A 76 8.06 -18.37 8.81
C PHE A 76 8.48 -17.59 7.56
N PHE A 77 9.72 -17.75 7.09
CA PHE A 77 10.17 -17.04 5.89
C PHE A 77 9.50 -17.55 4.61
N LEU A 78 9.14 -18.83 4.55
CA LEU A 78 8.30 -19.34 3.46
C LEU A 78 6.93 -18.68 3.46
N ALA A 79 6.26 -18.62 4.63
CA ALA A 79 4.97 -17.95 4.77
C ALA A 79 5.06 -16.45 4.44
N LEU A 80 6.10 -15.76 4.92
CA LEU A 80 6.36 -14.36 4.61
C LEU A 80 6.56 -14.15 3.10
N SER A 81 7.33 -15.02 2.44
CA SER A 81 7.54 -14.96 0.99
C SER A 81 6.24 -15.19 0.21
N LEU A 82 5.39 -16.14 0.63
CA LEU A 82 4.11 -16.40 0.00
C LEU A 82 3.13 -15.23 0.19
N ALA A 83 3.14 -14.60 1.36
CA ALA A 83 2.34 -13.40 1.65
C ALA A 83 2.77 -12.19 0.82
N ALA A 84 4.08 -11.97 0.65
CA ALA A 84 4.60 -10.93 -0.24
C ALA A 84 4.24 -11.22 -1.70
N PHE A 85 4.36 -12.48 -2.13
CA PHE A 85 4.06 -12.90 -3.49
C PHE A 85 2.58 -12.72 -3.85
N SER A 86 1.64 -13.06 -2.96
CA SER A 86 0.21 -12.87 -3.20
C SER A 86 -0.16 -11.38 -3.36
N SER A 87 0.46 -10.50 -2.57
CA SER A 87 0.28 -9.05 -2.69
C SER A 87 0.83 -8.51 -4.02
N LEU A 88 2.01 -8.98 -4.44
CA LEU A 88 2.62 -8.60 -5.71
C LEU A 88 1.74 -8.99 -6.91
N LEU A 89 1.10 -10.17 -6.89
CA LEU A 89 0.19 -10.60 -7.95
C LEU A 89 -0.98 -9.62 -8.13
N ALA A 90 -1.58 -9.15 -7.03
CA ALA A 90 -2.65 -8.16 -7.08
C ALA A 90 -2.18 -6.82 -7.68
N MET A 91 -0.98 -6.36 -7.32
CA MET A 91 -0.39 -5.12 -7.86
C MET A 91 -0.07 -5.23 -9.37
N ILE A 92 0.46 -6.37 -9.82
CA ILE A 92 0.72 -6.63 -11.24
C ILE A 92 -0.59 -6.71 -12.02
N GLU A 93 -1.62 -7.39 -11.50
CA GLU A 93 -2.92 -7.49 -12.17
C GLU A 93 -3.61 -6.11 -12.28
N LEU A 94 -3.57 -5.30 -11.22
CA LEU A 94 -4.10 -3.92 -11.26
C LEU A 94 -3.41 -3.09 -12.33
N SER A 95 -2.08 -3.10 -12.35
CA SER A 95 -1.30 -2.39 -13.38
C SER A 95 -1.58 -2.92 -14.78
N THR A 96 -1.76 -4.24 -14.90
CA THR A 96 -2.04 -4.91 -16.19
C THR A 96 -3.37 -4.43 -16.74
N ARG A 97 -4.40 -4.32 -15.90
CA ARG A 97 -5.72 -3.82 -16.30
C ARG A 97 -5.65 -2.40 -16.85
N ILE A 98 -4.92 -1.50 -16.19
CA ILE A 98 -4.73 -0.12 -16.67
C ILE A 98 -4.17 -0.10 -18.11
N PHE A 99 -3.20 -0.96 -18.41
CA PHE A 99 -2.63 -1.06 -19.76
C PHE A 99 -3.57 -1.74 -20.76
N MET A 100 -4.41 -2.67 -20.30
CA MET A 100 -5.46 -3.26 -21.15
C MET A 100 -6.53 -2.24 -21.52
N ASP A 101 -6.93 -1.38 -20.58
CA ASP A 101 -7.89 -0.29 -20.81
C ASP A 101 -7.32 0.76 -21.81
N MET A 102 -5.99 0.81 -21.95
CA MET A 102 -5.30 1.59 -22.99
C MET A 102 -5.19 0.86 -24.35
N GLY A 103 -5.82 -0.30 -24.51
CA GLY A 103 -5.83 -1.11 -25.73
C GLY A 103 -4.69 -2.12 -25.86
N MET A 104 -3.90 -2.38 -24.82
CA MET A 104 -2.82 -3.38 -24.87
C MET A 104 -3.35 -4.79 -24.61
N ASN A 105 -2.98 -5.77 -25.44
CA ASN A 105 -3.28 -7.17 -25.15
C ASN A 105 -2.65 -7.62 -23.81
N ARG A 106 -3.42 -8.32 -22.97
CA ARG A 106 -3.02 -8.86 -21.66
C ARG A 106 -1.62 -9.48 -21.63
N LYS A 107 -1.28 -10.36 -22.58
CA LYS A 107 0.04 -11.04 -22.59
C LYS A 107 1.19 -10.05 -22.74
N LYS A 108 0.98 -8.99 -23.52
CA LYS A 108 1.97 -7.92 -23.72
C LYS A 108 2.05 -7.04 -22.47
N ALA A 109 0.90 -6.66 -21.91
CA ALA A 109 0.82 -5.85 -20.69
C ALA A 109 1.55 -6.53 -19.50
N ILE A 110 1.28 -7.81 -19.24
CA ILE A 110 1.95 -8.58 -18.18
C ILE A 110 3.48 -8.58 -18.37
N LYS A 111 3.96 -8.83 -19.60
CA LYS A 111 5.41 -8.83 -19.88
C LYS A 111 6.03 -7.46 -19.66
N VAL A 112 5.39 -6.39 -20.15
CA VAL A 112 5.88 -5.02 -20.00
C VAL A 112 5.96 -4.64 -18.53
N ILE A 113 4.89 -4.87 -17.76
CA ILE A 113 4.83 -4.53 -16.34
C ILE A 113 5.80 -5.39 -15.52
N GLY A 114 5.86 -6.69 -15.77
CA GLY A 114 6.77 -7.59 -15.07
C GLY A 114 8.23 -7.23 -15.31
N VAL A 115 8.63 -7.00 -16.56
CA VAL A 115 10.01 -6.61 -16.89
C VAL A 115 10.34 -5.23 -16.35
N THR A 116 9.43 -4.25 -16.51
CA THR A 116 9.66 -2.89 -16.02
C THR A 116 9.74 -2.86 -14.50
N GLY A 117 8.81 -3.54 -13.81
CA GLY A 117 8.82 -3.66 -12.36
C GLY A 117 10.07 -4.36 -11.82
N PHE A 118 10.54 -5.42 -12.50
CA PHE A 118 11.79 -6.09 -12.14
C PHE A 118 12.99 -5.14 -12.31
N LEU A 119 13.14 -4.49 -13.46
CA LEU A 119 14.28 -3.59 -13.73
C LEU A 119 14.29 -2.38 -12.80
N LEU A 120 13.13 -1.75 -12.56
CA LEU A 120 13.01 -0.63 -11.63
C LEU A 120 13.14 -1.05 -10.16
N GLY A 121 12.92 -2.33 -9.85
CA GLY A 121 13.12 -2.90 -8.52
C GLY A 121 14.58 -3.27 -8.19
N ILE A 122 15.47 -3.39 -9.19
CA ILE A 122 16.89 -3.73 -8.97
C ILE A 122 17.57 -2.76 -8.00
N PRO A 123 17.47 -1.42 -8.16
CA PRO A 123 18.09 -0.48 -7.22
C PRO A 123 17.64 -0.69 -5.77
N SER A 124 16.36 -0.98 -5.54
CA SER A 124 15.82 -1.31 -4.22
C SER A 124 16.40 -2.60 -3.64
N ALA A 125 16.68 -3.59 -4.49
CA ALA A 125 17.27 -4.87 -4.07
C ALA A 125 18.76 -4.76 -3.72
N VAL A 126 19.50 -3.85 -4.36
CA VAL A 126 20.95 -3.70 -4.16
C VAL A 126 21.33 -2.62 -3.15
N TRP A 127 20.48 -1.60 -2.96
CA TRP A 127 20.76 -0.48 -2.08
C TRP A 127 19.55 -0.19 -1.16
N LEU A 128 19.70 -0.53 0.13
CA LEU A 128 18.64 -0.35 1.13
C LEU A 128 18.23 1.13 1.28
N GLY A 129 19.15 2.07 1.08
CA GLY A 129 18.82 3.50 1.09
C GLY A 129 17.87 3.91 -0.04
N PHE A 130 18.00 3.31 -1.23
CA PHE A 130 17.02 3.50 -2.31
C PHE A 130 15.67 2.91 -1.93
N PHE A 131 15.65 1.67 -1.44
CA PHE A 131 14.43 1.00 -1.02
C PHE A 131 13.67 1.84 0.01
N ASN A 132 14.36 2.31 1.04
CA ASN A 132 13.80 3.16 2.08
C ASN A 132 13.28 4.50 1.54
N ASN A 133 14.00 5.12 0.60
CA ASN A 133 13.55 6.35 -0.05
C ASN A 133 12.28 6.11 -0.88
N GLN A 134 12.22 5.03 -1.66
CA GLN A 134 11.04 4.70 -2.45
C GLN A 134 9.85 4.37 -1.56
N ASP A 135 10.04 3.61 -0.48
CA ASP A 135 8.99 3.33 0.51
C ASP A 135 8.48 4.62 1.16
N TRP A 136 9.38 5.54 1.54
CA TRP A 136 9.05 6.84 2.11
C TRP A 136 8.24 7.73 1.15
N VAL A 137 8.71 7.86 -0.10
CA VAL A 137 8.11 8.75 -1.11
C VAL A 137 6.79 8.21 -1.62
N TRP A 138 6.69 6.90 -1.86
CA TRP A 138 5.52 6.28 -2.46
C TRP A 138 4.51 5.75 -1.44
N GLY A 139 4.90 5.61 -0.17
CA GLY A 139 4.00 5.26 0.92
C GLY A 139 2.83 6.23 1.07
N ILE A 140 3.06 7.53 0.82
CA ILE A 140 1.97 8.53 0.81
C ILE A 140 1.00 8.35 -0.36
N GLY A 141 1.38 7.58 -1.39
CA GLY A 141 0.55 7.34 -2.58
C GLY A 141 -0.74 6.60 -2.27
N LEU A 142 -0.73 5.69 -1.30
CA LEU A 142 -1.96 5.01 -0.85
C LEU A 142 -2.94 6.00 -0.19
N MET A 143 -2.43 6.93 0.62
CA MET A 143 -3.25 7.99 1.24
C MET A 143 -3.86 8.91 0.18
N VAL A 144 -3.06 9.35 -0.79
CA VAL A 144 -3.50 10.21 -1.90
C VAL A 144 -4.54 9.50 -2.77
N SER A 145 -4.33 8.22 -3.08
CA SER A 145 -5.28 7.38 -3.81
C SER A 145 -6.63 7.29 -3.09
N GLY A 146 -6.61 7.00 -1.77
CA GLY A 146 -7.81 6.95 -0.94
C GLY A 146 -8.59 8.26 -0.95
N LEU A 147 -7.89 9.40 -0.87
CA LEU A 147 -8.51 10.72 -0.98
C LEU A 147 -9.16 10.92 -2.37
N PHE A 148 -8.48 10.57 -3.46
CA PHE A 148 -9.05 10.73 -4.81
C PHE A 148 -10.31 9.90 -5.02
N VAL A 149 -10.32 8.66 -4.53
CA VAL A 149 -11.53 7.82 -4.54
C VAL A 149 -12.64 8.49 -3.72
N ALA A 150 -12.34 8.99 -2.52
CA ALA A 150 -13.33 9.68 -1.69
C ALA A 150 -13.90 10.92 -2.39
N LEU A 151 -13.05 11.77 -2.98
CA LEU A 151 -13.47 12.97 -3.72
C LEU A 151 -14.33 12.61 -4.95
N ALA A 152 -13.97 11.56 -5.68
CA ALA A 152 -14.76 11.07 -6.81
C ALA A 152 -16.16 10.60 -6.35
N VAL A 153 -16.23 9.85 -5.25
CA VAL A 153 -17.51 9.39 -4.67
C VAL A 153 -18.33 10.55 -4.12
N ILE A 154 -17.71 11.56 -3.49
CA ILE A 154 -18.39 12.77 -3.02
C ILE A 154 -18.99 13.53 -4.22
N LYS A 155 -18.23 13.68 -5.32
CA LYS A 155 -18.70 14.33 -6.55
C LYS A 155 -19.84 13.56 -7.23
N TYR A 156 -19.78 12.23 -7.24
CA TYR A 156 -20.89 11.38 -7.73
C TYR A 156 -22.13 11.44 -6.81
N GLY A 157 -21.91 11.76 -5.53
CA GLY A 157 -22.90 11.74 -4.47
C GLY A 157 -22.80 10.44 -3.68
N ALA A 158 -22.21 10.47 -2.48
CA ALA A 158 -21.87 9.23 -1.76
C ALA A 158 -23.09 8.36 -1.39
N ASP A 159 -24.26 8.96 -1.15
CA ASP A 159 -25.49 8.18 -0.91
C ASP A 159 -26.03 7.51 -2.17
N ARG A 160 -25.81 8.14 -3.34
CA ARG A 160 -26.10 7.56 -4.64
C ARG A 160 -25.14 6.42 -4.92
N PHE A 161 -23.83 6.65 -4.78
CA PHE A 161 -22.78 5.63 -4.92
C PHE A 161 -23.08 4.39 -4.05
N ARG A 162 -23.41 4.61 -2.78
CA ARG A 162 -23.74 3.52 -1.85
C ARG A 162 -24.95 2.69 -2.32
N LYS A 163 -26.01 3.35 -2.80
CA LYS A 163 -27.24 2.67 -3.19
C LYS A 163 -27.16 1.99 -4.56
N GLU A 164 -26.44 2.58 -5.51
CA GLU A 164 -26.41 2.13 -6.90
C GLU A 164 -25.23 1.21 -7.21
N LEU A 165 -24.07 1.42 -6.57
CA LEU A 165 -22.82 0.73 -6.91
C LEU A 165 -22.28 -0.17 -5.80
N VAL A 166 -22.59 0.11 -4.53
CA VAL A 166 -22.13 -0.71 -3.40
C VAL A 166 -23.18 -1.72 -2.97
N ASN A 167 -24.44 -1.29 -2.82
CA ASN A 167 -25.56 -2.16 -2.43
C ASN A 167 -26.17 -2.83 -3.66
N VAL A 168 -25.44 -3.80 -4.22
CA VAL A 168 -25.91 -4.62 -5.33
C VAL A 168 -26.88 -5.72 -4.86
N GLU A 169 -27.69 -6.26 -5.78
CA GLU A 169 -28.71 -7.28 -5.50
C GLU A 169 -28.12 -8.55 -4.85
N GLY A 170 -26.87 -8.88 -5.18
CA GLY A 170 -26.18 -10.07 -4.68
C GLY A 170 -25.56 -9.94 -3.30
N ASN A 171 -25.72 -8.82 -2.59
CA ASN A 171 -25.16 -8.66 -1.26
C ASN A 171 -26.01 -9.35 -0.19
N ASP A 172 -25.36 -10.12 0.69
CA ASP A 172 -25.93 -10.68 1.91
C ASP A 172 -26.15 -9.58 2.96
N ILE A 173 -25.25 -8.58 3.02
CA ILE A 173 -25.39 -7.41 3.89
C ILE A 173 -25.28 -6.10 3.11
N GLN A 174 -26.12 -5.13 3.46
CA GLN A 174 -26.09 -3.81 2.83
C GLN A 174 -25.27 -2.82 3.64
N ALA A 175 -24.47 -2.01 2.94
CA ALA A 175 -23.78 -0.87 3.53
C ALA A 175 -24.80 0.17 4.01
N GLY A 176 -24.72 0.52 5.30
CA GLY A 176 -25.59 1.50 5.94
C GLY A 176 -25.18 2.95 5.67
N ARG A 177 -25.91 3.93 6.23
CA ARG A 177 -25.59 5.36 6.08
C ARG A 177 -24.20 5.74 6.60
N TRP A 178 -23.65 4.95 7.53
CA TRP A 178 -22.29 5.11 8.05
C TRP A 178 -21.24 5.11 6.93
N PHE A 179 -21.43 4.32 5.87
CA PHE A 179 -20.50 4.27 4.73
C PHE A 179 -20.40 5.64 4.03
N SER A 180 -21.55 6.27 3.78
CA SER A 180 -21.62 7.61 3.20
C SER A 180 -20.95 8.65 4.11
N ILE A 181 -21.09 8.52 5.44
CA ILE A 181 -20.48 9.44 6.42
C ILE A 181 -18.96 9.27 6.43
N ILE A 182 -18.47 8.03 6.44
CA ILE A 182 -17.04 7.72 6.40
C ILE A 182 -16.39 8.35 5.17
N ILE A 183 -16.96 8.12 3.98
CA ILE A 183 -16.39 8.66 2.75
C ILE A 183 -16.45 10.19 2.71
N LYS A 184 -17.55 10.79 3.14
CA LYS A 184 -17.73 12.26 3.07
C LYS A 184 -16.86 13.01 4.07
N TRP A 185 -16.64 12.44 5.25
CA TRP A 185 -16.06 13.16 6.39
C TRP A 185 -14.83 12.48 6.95
N LEU A 186 -14.93 11.19 7.31
CA LEU A 186 -13.83 10.50 7.99
C LEU A 186 -12.58 10.41 7.11
N ILE A 187 -12.71 9.95 5.86
CA ILE A 187 -11.55 9.77 4.96
C ILE A 187 -10.84 11.11 4.68
N PRO A 188 -11.53 12.21 4.31
CA PRO A 188 -10.85 13.50 4.12
C PRO A 188 -10.18 14.04 5.38
N ILE A 189 -10.81 13.88 6.55
CA ILE A 189 -10.23 14.32 7.83
C ILE A 189 -9.00 13.48 8.18
N GLU A 190 -9.10 12.16 8.07
CA GLU A 190 -8.00 11.23 8.32
C GLU A 190 -6.82 11.54 7.40
N PHE A 191 -7.07 11.79 6.11
CA PHE A 191 -6.04 12.22 5.18
C PHE A 191 -5.36 13.51 5.64
N ALA A 192 -6.11 14.55 6.01
CA ALA A 192 -5.55 15.81 6.45
C ALA A 192 -4.70 15.67 7.72
N VAL A 193 -5.18 14.88 8.69
CA VAL A 193 -4.47 14.60 9.94
C VAL A 193 -3.20 13.81 9.68
N MET A 194 -3.29 12.70 8.94
CA MET A 194 -2.15 11.83 8.64
C MET A 194 -1.09 12.54 7.81
N LEU A 195 -1.50 13.32 6.82
CA LEU A 195 -0.57 14.08 5.99
C LEU A 195 0.11 15.19 6.80
N GLY A 196 -0.65 15.93 7.62
CA GLY A 196 -0.11 16.94 8.52
C GLY A 196 0.87 16.35 9.55
N TRP A 197 0.52 15.19 10.13
CA TRP A 197 1.39 14.46 11.03
C TRP A 197 2.67 13.97 10.35
N TRP A 198 2.57 13.43 9.14
CA TRP A 198 3.72 13.01 8.34
C TRP A 198 4.66 14.19 8.03
N PHE A 199 4.10 15.35 7.61
CA PHE A 199 4.88 16.56 7.38
C PHE A 199 5.59 17.05 8.65
N TRP A 200 4.88 17.05 9.78
CA TRP A 200 5.45 17.42 11.07
C TRP A 200 6.61 16.50 11.43
N ARG A 201 6.39 15.18 11.42
CA ARG A 201 7.43 14.17 11.69
C ARG A 201 8.64 14.32 10.78
N SER A 202 8.42 14.52 9.48
CA SER A 202 9.50 14.70 8.51
C SER A 202 10.34 15.95 8.82
N ALA A 203 9.68 17.04 9.23
CA ALA A 203 10.34 18.30 9.53
C ALA A 203 11.04 18.33 10.90
N THR A 204 10.59 17.55 11.88
CA THR A 204 11.10 17.63 13.26
C THR A 204 11.92 16.45 13.72
N GLU A 205 11.72 15.25 13.15
CA GLU A 205 12.28 14.02 13.71
C GLU A 205 13.17 13.23 12.74
N PHE A 206 12.86 13.21 11.45
CA PHE A 206 13.57 12.33 10.50
C PHE A 206 14.84 12.96 9.90
N ASP A 207 14.73 14.13 9.28
CA ASP A 207 15.88 14.84 8.70
C ASP A 207 15.67 16.37 8.76
N PRO A 208 15.70 16.96 9.98
CA PRO A 208 15.37 18.36 10.20
C PRO A 208 16.37 19.34 9.57
N ASP A 209 17.62 18.93 9.39
CA ASP A 209 18.69 19.79 8.86
C ASP A 209 18.69 19.84 7.33
N ALA A 210 18.08 18.86 6.66
CA ALA A 210 18.05 18.75 5.21
C ALA A 210 16.64 18.62 4.64
N ILE A 211 15.61 19.17 5.29
CA ILE A 211 14.18 19.04 4.94
C ILE A 211 13.91 19.23 3.43
N TRP A 212 14.59 20.19 2.80
CA TRP A 212 14.41 20.57 1.40
C TRP A 212 15.40 19.92 0.43
N ASN A 213 16.38 19.15 0.91
CA ASN A 213 17.38 18.51 0.06
C ASN A 213 16.75 17.32 -0.69
N PRO A 214 16.61 17.35 -2.01
CA PRO A 214 15.87 16.32 -2.73
C PRO A 214 16.60 14.97 -2.86
N PHE A 215 17.85 14.87 -2.41
CA PHE A 215 18.69 13.67 -2.57
C PHE A 215 18.85 12.86 -1.27
N HIS A 216 18.22 13.31 -0.18
CA HIS A 216 18.22 12.60 1.10
C HIS A 216 17.00 11.68 1.22
N THR A 217 17.12 10.63 2.04
CA THR A 217 16.21 9.49 2.04
C THR A 217 14.83 9.79 2.66
N TYR A 218 14.78 10.52 3.78
CA TYR A 218 13.60 10.62 4.65
C TYR A 218 13.13 12.06 4.88
N ASN A 219 12.98 12.84 3.81
CA ASN A 219 12.57 14.23 3.92
C ASN A 219 11.48 14.63 2.95
N ILE A 220 11.06 15.90 3.04
CA ILE A 220 10.01 16.48 2.18
C ILE A 220 10.55 16.75 0.78
N GLY A 221 11.81 17.19 0.67
CA GLY A 221 12.45 17.54 -0.61
C GLY A 221 12.42 16.40 -1.62
N THR A 222 12.80 15.18 -1.22
CA THR A 222 12.78 14.01 -2.11
C THR A 222 11.36 13.68 -2.56
N THR A 223 10.39 13.75 -1.65
CA THR A 223 8.99 13.47 -1.94
C THR A 223 8.43 14.48 -2.94
N LEU A 224 8.63 15.77 -2.71
CA LEU A 224 8.15 16.81 -3.62
C LEU A 224 8.81 16.74 -5.00
N LEU A 225 10.11 16.42 -5.07
CA LEU A 225 10.79 16.25 -6.35
C LEU A 225 10.18 15.09 -7.14
N GLN A 226 10.09 13.91 -6.55
CA GLN A 226 9.63 12.70 -7.26
C GLN A 226 8.16 12.80 -7.65
N TRP A 227 7.29 13.25 -6.73
CA TRP A 227 5.88 13.52 -7.05
C TRP A 227 5.74 14.62 -8.10
N GLY A 228 6.54 15.69 -8.02
CA GLY A 228 6.56 16.78 -8.99
C GLY A 228 6.91 16.30 -10.40
N VAL A 229 7.91 15.42 -10.53
CA VAL A 229 8.27 14.78 -11.81
C VAL A 229 7.08 13.98 -12.37
N VAL A 230 6.43 13.17 -11.53
CA VAL A 230 5.31 12.31 -11.97
C VAL A 230 4.07 13.13 -12.32
N ILE A 231 3.72 14.13 -11.52
CA ILE A 231 2.62 15.05 -11.81
C ILE A 231 2.89 15.79 -13.12
N THR A 232 4.11 16.29 -13.32
CA THR A 232 4.50 16.96 -14.56
C THR A 232 4.36 16.03 -15.75
N PHE A 233 4.83 14.79 -15.63
CA PHE A 233 4.66 13.77 -16.66
C PHE A 233 3.17 13.57 -17.00
N PHE A 234 2.30 13.35 -16.00
CA PHE A 234 0.87 13.17 -16.25
C PHE A 234 0.21 14.40 -16.87
N ILE A 235 0.59 15.62 -16.47
CA ILE A 235 0.05 16.85 -17.07
C ILE A 235 0.45 16.97 -18.55
N VAL A 236 1.74 16.75 -18.85
CA VAL A 236 2.28 16.85 -20.22
C VAL A 236 1.65 15.80 -21.14
N PHE A 237 1.50 14.57 -20.65
CA PHE A 237 0.97 13.46 -21.44
C PHE A 237 -0.54 13.27 -21.30
N ASN A 238 -1.26 14.13 -20.56
CA ASN A 238 -2.68 13.97 -20.26
C ASN A 238 -3.54 13.76 -21.51
N LYS A 239 -3.37 14.63 -22.52
CA LYS A 239 -4.14 14.54 -23.78
C LYS A 239 -3.91 13.23 -24.52
N MET A 240 -2.67 12.70 -24.48
CA MET A 240 -2.32 11.44 -25.10
C MET A 240 -2.97 10.27 -24.35
N LEU A 241 -2.85 10.27 -23.01
CA LEU A 241 -3.41 9.22 -22.15
C LEU A 241 -4.93 9.14 -22.27
N VAL A 242 -5.63 10.29 -22.20
CA VAL A 242 -7.09 10.34 -22.37
C VAL A 242 -7.52 9.78 -23.71
N LYS A 243 -6.80 10.11 -24.79
CA LYS A 243 -7.10 9.58 -26.13
C LYS A 243 -6.88 8.07 -26.21
N MET A 244 -5.86 7.54 -25.54
CA MET A 244 -5.58 6.10 -25.52
C MET A 244 -6.66 5.33 -24.77
N THR A 245 -7.13 5.83 -23.63
CA THR A 245 -8.18 5.17 -22.84
C THR A 245 -9.57 5.32 -23.46
N SER A 246 -9.93 6.48 -24.00
CA SER A 246 -11.24 6.68 -24.65
C SER A 246 -11.42 5.80 -25.90
N ASN A 247 -10.32 5.51 -26.61
CA ASN A 247 -10.35 4.65 -27.78
C ASN A 247 -10.43 3.16 -27.42
N GLY A 248 -9.95 2.75 -26.24
CA GLY A 248 -10.11 1.38 -25.73
C GLY A 248 -11.56 1.02 -25.47
N GLU A 249 -12.33 1.92 -24.84
CA GLU A 249 -13.78 1.73 -24.59
C GLU A 249 -14.61 1.51 -25.86
N SER A 250 -14.17 2.08 -27.00
CA SER A 250 -14.86 1.91 -28.29
C SER A 250 -14.66 0.53 -28.94
N GLN A 251 -13.64 -0.24 -28.52
CA GLN A 251 -13.36 -1.57 -29.07
C GLN A 251 -14.03 -2.71 -28.29
N ASP A 252 -14.30 -2.52 -26.99
CA ASP A 252 -15.00 -3.52 -26.16
C ASP A 252 -16.54 -3.36 -26.20
N GLY A 253 -17.05 -2.34 -26.89
CA GLY A 253 -18.48 -2.05 -27.07
C GLY A 253 -19.08 -2.47 -28.41
N ALA A 254 -18.37 -3.27 -29.22
CA ALA A 254 -18.82 -3.74 -30.55
C ALA A 254 -18.84 -5.27 -30.65
#